data_AF-A0A1F6KNE9-F1
#
_entry.id   AF-A0A1F6KNE9-F1
#
_cell.length_a   1.000
_cell.length_b   1.000
_cell.length_c   1.000
_cell.angle_alpha   90.00
_cell.angle_beta   90.00
_cell.angle_gamma   90.00
#
_symmetry.space_group_name_H-M   'P 1'
#
loop_
_entity.id
_entity.type
_entity.pdbx_description
1 polymer ?
#
loop_
_entity_poly.entity_id
_entity_poly.type
_entity_poly.pdbx_seq_one_letter_code
_entity_poly.pdbx_strand_id
1 'polypeptide(L)'
;MKGNLKLIFSDNIIKNSIFASIFLILTQTILILILFKQFPPLIPILNSQPWGTERLFSSSIVFLLPLFLTAIFILNNSLSAIYYKKSILIARILSFNSFLFIFLGILAYIQIIFLIL
;
A
#
# COMPACT_ATOMS: atom_id res chain seq x y z
N MET A 1 10.10 -23.16 -6.10
CA MET A 1 9.57 -22.03 -5.31
C MET A 1 9.00 -22.40 -3.93
N LYS A 2 8.33 -23.57 -3.75
CA LYS A 2 7.72 -23.96 -2.45
C LYS A 2 8.67 -23.95 -1.24
N GLY A 3 9.95 -24.34 -1.43
CA GLY A 3 10.95 -24.30 -0.35
C GLY A 3 11.34 -22.89 0.10
N ASN A 4 11.28 -21.89 -0.78
CA ASN A 4 11.63 -20.51 -0.44
C ASN A 4 10.53 -19.85 0.40
N LEU A 5 9.26 -20.16 0.13
CA LEU A 5 8.13 -19.63 0.90
C LEU A 5 8.18 -20.09 2.37
N LYS A 6 8.51 -21.36 2.62
CA LYS A 6 8.62 -21.89 3.99
C LYS A 6 9.72 -21.19 4.80
N LEU A 7 10.81 -20.78 4.15
CA LEU A 7 11.90 -20.02 4.76
C LEU A 7 11.45 -18.58 5.10
N ILE A 8 10.68 -17.93 4.23
CA ILE A 8 10.17 -16.58 4.47
C ILE A 8 9.21 -16.54 5.66
N PHE A 9 8.30 -17.51 5.74
CA PHE A 9 7.34 -17.61 6.84
C PHE A 9 7.96 -18.02 8.18
N SER A 10 9.22 -18.47 8.18
CA SER A 10 9.98 -18.71 9.42
C SER A 10 10.56 -17.43 10.04
N ASP A 11 10.70 -16.36 9.24
CA ASP A 11 11.22 -15.07 9.72
C ASP A 11 10.06 -14.20 10.24
N ASN A 12 10.07 -13.92 11.54
CA ASN A 12 9.01 -13.14 12.20
C ASN A 12 8.89 -11.72 11.63
N ILE A 13 9.98 -11.09 11.20
CA ILE A 13 9.95 -9.71 10.69
C ILE A 13 9.26 -9.69 9.33
N ILE A 14 9.66 -10.59 8.42
CA ILE A 14 9.08 -10.67 7.08
C ILE A 14 7.62 -11.10 7.17
N LYS A 15 7.32 -12.12 7.99
CA LYS A 15 5.96 -12.59 8.24
C LYS A 15 5.06 -11.47 8.75
N ASN A 16 5.48 -10.75 9.80
CA ASN A 16 4.67 -9.67 10.37
C ASN A 16 4.49 -8.51 9.38
N SER A 17 5.53 -8.15 8.62
CA SER A 17 5.46 -7.12 7.59
C SER A 17 4.45 -7.49 6.50
N ILE A 18 4.45 -8.75 6.04
CA ILE A 18 3.48 -9.26 5.06
C ILE A 18 2.06 -9.23 5.61
N PHE A 19 1.82 -9.77 6.82
CA PHE A 19 0.48 -9.80 7.41
C PHE A 19 -0.06 -8.39 7.66
N ALA A 20 0.76 -7.48 8.21
CA ALA A 20 0.38 -6.09 8.43
C ALA A 20 0.07 -5.39 7.10
N SER A 21 0.89 -5.60 6.06
CA SER A 21 0.66 -5.07 4.71
C SER A 21 -0.68 -5.51 4.13
N ILE A 22 -0.99 -6.81 4.20
CA ILE A 22 -2.26 -7.37 3.70
C ILE A 22 -3.44 -6.79 4.47
N PHE A 23 -3.35 -6.77 5.81
CA PHE A 23 -4.39 -6.18 6.65
C PHE A 23 -4.67 -4.73 6.26
N LEU A 24 -3.61 -3.92 6.12
CA LEU A 24 -3.70 -2.53 5.71
C LEU A 24 -4.35 -2.35 4.32
N ILE A 25 -3.92 -3.10 3.31
CA ILE A 25 -4.53 -3.04 1.96
C ILE A 25 -6.02 -3.40 2.00
N LEU A 26 -6.39 -4.43 2.78
CA LEU A 26 -7.79 -4.83 2.94
C LEU A 26 -8.60 -3.74 3.63
N THR A 27 -8.10 -3.19 4.75
CA THR A 27 -8.75 -2.08 5.47
C THR A 27 -8.94 -0.88 4.54
N GLN A 28 -7.92 -0.51 3.77
CA GLN A 28 -8.01 0.59 2.82
C GLN A 28 -9.06 0.33 1.74
N THR A 29 -9.07 -0.86 1.15
CA THR A 29 -10.03 -1.23 0.11
C THR A 29 -11.46 -1.20 0.64
N ILE A 30 -11.69 -1.71 1.86
CA ILE A 30 -12.99 -1.68 2.53
C ILE A 30 -13.43 -0.23 2.80
N LEU A 31 -12.53 0.62 3.32
CA LEU A 31 -12.83 2.03 3.56
C LEU A 31 -13.23 2.76 2.28
N ILE A 32 -12.50 2.53 1.17
CA ILE A 32 -12.85 3.09 -0.13
C ILE A 32 -14.25 2.65 -0.54
N LEU A 33 -14.57 1.36 -0.48
CA LEU A 33 -15.89 0.85 -0.89
C LEU A 33 -17.05 1.44 -0.07
N ILE A 34 -16.84 1.68 1.23
CA ILE A 34 -17.86 2.26 2.12
C ILE A 34 -18.04 3.76 1.86
N LEU A 35 -16.93 4.51 1.77
CA LEU A 35 -16.96 5.98 1.71
C LEU A 35 -17.10 6.54 0.30
N PHE A 36 -16.86 5.75 -0.75
CA PHE A 36 -16.88 6.23 -2.14
C PHE A 36 -18.17 6.94 -2.53
N LYS A 37 -19.32 6.49 -2.01
CA LYS A 37 -20.63 7.13 -2.29
C LYS A 37 -20.76 8.55 -1.73
N GLN A 38 -19.95 8.90 -0.73
CA GLN A 38 -19.93 10.22 -0.10
C GLN A 38 -18.93 11.16 -0.78
N PHE A 39 -18.10 10.65 -1.70
CA PHE A 39 -17.09 11.47 -2.34
C PHE A 39 -17.73 12.41 -3.36
N PRO A 40 -17.32 13.69 -3.40
CA PRO A 40 -17.67 14.59 -4.49
C PRO A 40 -17.10 14.07 -5.81
N PRO A 41 -17.61 14.55 -6.96
CA PRO A 41 -17.14 14.09 -8.27
C PRO A 41 -15.64 14.33 -8.48
N LEU A 42 -15.08 15.36 -7.83
CA LEU A 42 -13.67 15.73 -7.91
C LEU A 42 -13.03 15.75 -6.52
N ILE A 43 -11.87 15.11 -6.40
CA ILE A 43 -11.11 15.01 -5.16
C ILE A 43 -9.66 15.48 -5.36
N PRO A 44 -9.05 16.12 -4.35
CA PRO A 44 -7.65 16.52 -4.39
C PRO A 44 -6.72 15.34 -4.07
N ILE A 45 -5.79 15.04 -4.98
CA ILE A 45 -4.85 13.91 -4.85
C ILE A 45 -3.40 14.36 -4.86
N LEU A 46 -3.10 15.37 -5.68
CA LEU A 46 -1.76 15.88 -5.81
C LEU A 46 -1.50 16.93 -4.72
N ASN A 47 -1.14 16.45 -3.53
CA ASN A 47 -0.82 17.31 -2.39
C ASN A 47 0.38 18.24 -2.62
N SER A 48 1.21 17.96 -3.63
CA SER A 48 2.34 18.81 -4.03
C SER A 48 1.95 19.99 -4.92
N GLN A 49 0.73 19.99 -5.49
CA GLN A 49 0.27 21.08 -6.35
C GLN A 49 -0.37 22.21 -5.54
N PRO A 50 -0.33 23.46 -6.03
CA PRO A 50 -1.03 24.58 -5.40
C PRO A 50 -2.53 24.31 -5.21
N TRP A 51 -3.14 25.04 -4.29
CA TRP A 51 -4.59 25.00 -4.10
C TRP A 51 -5.27 25.54 -5.36
N GLY A 52 -6.09 24.71 -6.02
CA GLY A 52 -6.75 25.06 -7.27
C GLY A 52 -7.33 23.84 -7.97
N THR A 53 -7.69 24.01 -9.24
CA THR A 53 -8.25 22.94 -10.08
C THR A 53 -7.21 21.91 -10.51
N GLU A 54 -5.93 22.27 -10.53
CA GLU A 54 -4.83 21.42 -11.01
C GLU A 54 -4.58 20.18 -10.13
N ARG A 55 -5.00 20.21 -8.85
CA ARG A 55 -4.89 19.06 -7.95
C ARG A 55 -6.12 18.15 -7.94
N LEU A 56 -7.21 18.56 -8.60
CA LEU A 56 -8.51 17.88 -8.57
C LEU A 56 -8.60 16.83 -9.67
N PHE A 57 -8.98 15.60 -9.29
CA PHE A 57 -9.19 14.48 -10.19
C PHE A 57 -10.53 13.81 -9.92
N SER A 58 -11.06 13.08 -10.90
CA SER A 58 -12.27 12.27 -10.71
C SER A 58 -12.11 11.33 -9.52
N SER A 59 -13.12 11.26 -8.64
CA SER A 59 -13.12 10.39 -7.45
C SER A 59 -12.83 8.92 -7.76
N SER A 60 -13.15 8.44 -8.97
CA SER A 60 -12.87 7.07 -9.42
C SER A 60 -11.39 6.69 -9.33
N ILE A 61 -10.47 7.66 -9.40
CA ILE A 61 -9.04 7.37 -9.35
C ILE A 61 -8.56 6.89 -7.97
N VAL A 62 -9.37 7.01 -6.92
CA VAL A 62 -9.06 6.46 -5.58
C VAL A 62 -8.85 4.96 -5.64
N PHE A 63 -9.55 4.26 -6.54
CA PHE A 63 -9.37 2.82 -6.74
C PHE A 63 -8.01 2.46 -7.34
N LEU A 64 -7.30 3.41 -7.96
CA LEU A 64 -5.93 3.21 -8.43
C LEU A 64 -4.96 3.02 -7.26
N LEU A 65 -5.23 3.66 -6.12
CA LEU A 65 -4.36 3.63 -4.94
C LEU A 65 -4.16 2.20 -4.37
N PRO A 66 -5.21 1.43 -4.02
CA PRO A 66 -5.03 0.06 -3.54
C PRO A 66 -4.43 -0.86 -4.62
N LEU A 67 -4.70 -0.62 -5.90
CA LEU A 67 -4.12 -1.39 -7.01
C LEU A 67 -2.60 -1.17 -7.08
N PHE A 68 -2.16 0.09 -7.03
CA PHE A 68 -0.75 0.45 -7.04
C PHE A 68 0.00 -0.09 -5.80
N LEU A 69 -0.60 0.04 -4.61
CA LEU A 69 -0.03 -0.51 -3.37
C LEU A 69 0.07 -2.04 -3.41
N THR A 70 -0.91 -2.72 -4.00
CA THR A 70 -0.86 -4.17 -4.21
C THR A 70 0.26 -4.57 -5.18
N ALA A 71 0.49 -3.79 -6.24
CA ALA A 71 1.60 -4.02 -7.15
C ALA A 71 2.96 -3.88 -6.44
N ILE A 72 3.17 -2.80 -5.67
CA ILE A 72 4.36 -2.61 -4.83
C ILE A 72 4.52 -3.79 -3.86
N PHE A 73 3.43 -4.23 -3.24
CA PHE A 73 3.42 -5.35 -2.32
C PHE A 73 3.93 -6.64 -2.96
N ILE A 74 3.38 -7.00 -4.12
CA ILE A 74 3.74 -8.21 -4.85
C ILE A 74 5.20 -8.14 -5.30
N LEU A 75 5.63 -7.01 -5.86
CA LEU A 75 6.99 -6.83 -6.36
C LEU A 75 8.03 -6.96 -5.23
N ASN A 76 7.87 -6.18 -4.15
CA ASN A 76 8.84 -6.18 -3.05
C ASN A 76 8.91 -7.53 -2.33
N ASN A 77 7.78 -8.18 -2.08
CA ASN A 77 7.79 -9.47 -1.39
C ASN A 77 8.26 -10.61 -2.31
N SER A 78 8.04 -10.52 -3.63
CA SER A 78 8.63 -11.45 -4.60
C SER A 78 10.16 -11.30 -4.65
N LEU A 79 10.67 -10.07 -4.65
CA LEU A 79 12.11 -9.83 -4.56
C LEU A 79 12.67 -10.32 -3.22
N SER A 80 11.99 -10.04 -2.11
CA SER A 80 12.37 -10.54 -0.78
C SER A 80 12.53 -12.07 -0.80
N ALA A 81 11.61 -12.80 -1.44
CA ALA A 81 11.67 -14.25 -1.59
C ALA A 81 12.88 -14.75 -2.40
N ILE A 82 13.28 -14.00 -3.42
CA ILE A 82 14.43 -14.32 -4.28
C ILE A 82 15.74 -14.06 -3.53
N TYR A 83 15.83 -12.93 -2.81
CA TYR A 83 17.05 -12.51 -2.13
C TYR A 83 17.24 -13.13 -0.74
N TYR A 84 16.23 -13.77 -0.16
CA TYR A 84 16.32 -14.38 1.18
C TYR A 84 17.50 -15.35 1.33
N LYS A 85 17.78 -16.17 0.30
CA LYS A 85 18.90 -17.12 0.31
C LYS A 85 20.27 -16.46 0.17
N LYS A 86 20.33 -15.25 -0.40
CA LYS A 86 21.58 -14.51 -0.63
C LYS A 86 21.93 -13.63 0.58
N SER A 87 20.93 -12.94 1.13
CA SER A 87 21.06 -12.09 2.30
C SER A 87 19.71 -11.91 2.99
N ILE A 88 19.63 -12.37 4.23
CA ILE A 88 18.44 -12.23 5.08
C ILE A 88 18.14 -10.75 5.32
N LEU A 89 19.16 -9.91 5.51
CA LEU A 89 19.02 -8.48 5.75
C LEU A 89 18.32 -7.79 4.57
N ILE A 90 18.74 -8.07 3.33
CA ILE A 90 18.13 -7.48 2.13
C ILE A 90 16.67 -7.91 2.00
N ALA A 91 16.37 -9.18 2.27
CA ALA A 91 15.00 -9.68 2.22
C ALA A 91 14.08 -9.01 3.26
N ARG A 92 14.59 -8.77 4.48
CA ARG A 92 13.88 -8.01 5.52
C ARG A 92 13.63 -6.57 5.12
N ILE A 93 14.64 -5.88 4.59
CA ILE A 93 14.53 -4.49 4.12
C ILE A 93 13.48 -4.37 3.00
N LEU A 94 13.45 -5.31 2.04
CA LEU A 94 12.46 -5.31 0.96
C LEU A 94 11.03 -5.49 1.49
N SER A 95 10.83 -6.46 2.39
CA SER A 95 9.50 -6.70 2.97
C SER A 95 9.04 -5.54 3.87
N PHE A 96 9.95 -4.97 4.66
CA PHE A 96 9.64 -3.82 5.50
C PHE A 96 9.35 -2.57 4.67
N ASN A 97 10.09 -2.31 3.59
CA ASN A 97 9.78 -1.21 2.66
C ASN A 97 8.39 -1.36 2.04
N SER A 98 8.02 -2.58 1.67
CA SER A 98 6.67 -2.89 1.19
C SER A 98 5.60 -2.43 2.18
N PHE A 99 5.75 -2.81 3.46
CA PHE A 99 4.88 -2.36 4.54
C PHE A 99 4.87 -0.84 4.69
N LEU A 100 6.04 -0.19 4.67
CA LEU A 100 6.19 1.25 4.84
C LEU A 100 5.45 2.02 3.72
N PHE A 101 5.59 1.59 2.47
CA PHE A 101 4.86 2.18 1.33
C PHE A 101 3.34 2.08 1.50
N ILE A 102 2.85 0.93 1.95
CA ILE A 102 1.41 0.71 2.18
C ILE A 102 0.89 1.57 3.33
N PHE A 103 1.64 1.62 4.43
CA PHE A 103 1.31 2.46 5.58
C PHE A 103 1.22 3.93 5.20
N LEU A 104 2.19 4.46 4.47
CA LEU A 104 2.17 5.83 3.96
C LEU A 104 1.01 6.06 2.96
N GLY A 105 0.71 5.07 2.11
CA GLY A 105 -0.41 5.13 1.19
C GLY A 105 -1.77 5.24 1.89
N ILE A 106 -1.93 4.58 3.04
CA ILE A 106 -3.14 4.73 3.87
C ILE A 106 -3.20 6.10 4.53
N LEU A 107 -2.09 6.60 5.06
CA LEU A 107 -2.07 7.95 5.63
C LEU A 107 -2.46 9.01 4.59
N ALA A 108 -1.94 8.88 3.36
CA ALA A 108 -2.34 9.74 2.25
C ALA A 108 -3.85 9.63 1.96
N TYR A 109 -4.43 8.42 1.99
CA TYR A 109 -5.87 8.24 1.81
C TYR A 109 -6.71 8.85 2.94
N ILE A 110 -6.29 8.68 4.19
CA ILE A 110 -6.95 9.29 5.36
C ILE A 110 -6.92 10.82 5.25
N GLN A 111 -5.81 11.40 4.79
CA GLN A 111 -5.71 12.83 4.54
C GLN A 111 -6.73 13.30 3.48
N ILE A 112 -6.91 12.54 2.39
CA ILE A 112 -7.93 12.84 1.36
C ILE A 112 -9.32 12.84 1.99
N ILE A 113 -9.62 11.85 2.84
CA ILE A 113 -10.91 11.77 3.54
C ILE A 113 -11.14 13.03 4.40
N PHE A 114 -10.20 13.40 5.27
CA PHE A 114 -10.35 14.56 6.16
C PHE A 114 -10.46 15.90 5.44
N LEU A 115 -10.00 15.99 4.19
CA LEU A 115 -10.07 17.22 3.43
C LEU A 115 -11.41 17.40 2.71
N ILE A 116 -12.20 16.34 2.63
CA ILE A 116 -13.40 16.27 1.78
C ILE A 116 -14.68 16.01 2.61
N LEU A 117 -14.59 15.16 3.63
CA LEU A 117 -15.65 14.84 4.58
C LEU A 117 -15.46 15.62 5.87
#